data_AF-A0AAW7DA64-F1
#
_entry.id   AF-A0AAW7DA64-F1
#
_cell.length_a   1.000
_cell.length_b   1.000
_cell.length_c   1.000
_cell.angle_alpha   90.00
_cell.angle_beta   90.00
_cell.angle_gamma   90.00
#
_symmetry.space_group_name_H-M   'P 1'
#
loop_
_entity.id
_entity.type
_entity.pdbx_description
1 polymer ?
#
loop_
_entity_poly.entity_id
_entity_poly.type
_entity_poly.pdbx_seq_one_letter_code
_entity_poly.pdbx_strand_id
1 'polypeptide(L)'
;MDNSFIKDRLVQKFQENIVGYEEHFGVLTIHANKDFNLKILQYLYDEEQLAFKFLKDLTAIHYPNNVGEELVVTYLVYNMYENVEVRLKFALPIEKPSIFTATKLFETANWLEREAYDFFGIDFVGHPNLIRVMNVPEMDYFPLRKEFPLEDQTRKDKDDEMFGRGGDFNYGGFNVKAN
;
A
#
# COMPACT_ATOMS: atom_id res chain seq x y z
N MET A 1 -20.28 -0.77 -19.20
CA MET A 1 -19.01 -1.44 -19.55
C MET A 1 -18.86 -2.68 -18.70
N ASP A 2 -18.43 -3.81 -19.27
CA ASP A 2 -18.28 -5.07 -18.52
C ASP A 2 -16.83 -5.36 -18.13
N ASN A 3 -16.62 -6.04 -17.00
CA ASN A 3 -15.30 -6.45 -16.53
C ASN A 3 -14.54 -7.29 -17.57
N SER A 4 -15.24 -8.20 -18.26
CA SER A 4 -14.68 -9.01 -19.34
C SER A 4 -14.11 -8.16 -20.47
N PHE A 5 -14.82 -7.09 -20.87
CA PHE A 5 -14.35 -6.19 -21.93
C PHE A 5 -13.06 -5.47 -21.54
N ILE A 6 -12.98 -4.96 -20.32
CA ILE A 6 -11.77 -4.27 -19.81
C ILE A 6 -10.59 -5.24 -19.76
N LYS A 7 -10.82 -6.43 -19.21
CA LYS A 7 -9.82 -7.50 -19.12
C LYS A 7 -9.29 -7.86 -20.51
N ASP A 8 -10.16 -8.12 -21.47
CA ASP A 8 -9.76 -8.54 -22.82
C ASP A 8 -8.93 -7.45 -23.52
N ARG A 9 -9.28 -6.17 -23.34
CA ARG A 9 -8.50 -5.03 -23.85
C ARG A 9 -7.10 -4.94 -23.23
N LEU A 10 -7.00 -5.17 -21.94
CA LEU A 10 -5.71 -5.13 -21.23
C LEU A 10 -4.84 -6.32 -21.61
N VAL A 11 -5.41 -7.53 -21.67
CA VAL A 11 -4.70 -8.74 -22.11
C VAL A 11 -4.24 -8.62 -23.55
N GLN A 12 -5.06 -8.09 -24.46
CA GLN A 12 -4.69 -7.91 -25.86
C GLN A 12 -3.48 -6.98 -26.04
N LYS A 13 -3.35 -5.94 -25.20
CA LYS A 13 -2.31 -4.91 -25.34
C LYS A 13 -1.04 -5.20 -24.53
N PHE A 14 -1.19 -5.78 -23.34
CA PHE A 14 -0.10 -5.94 -22.37
C PHE A 14 0.19 -7.40 -22.02
N GLN A 15 -0.26 -8.36 -22.83
CA GLN A 15 -0.25 -9.81 -22.61
C GLN A 15 0.91 -10.33 -21.74
N GLU A 16 2.16 -10.07 -22.11
CA GLU A 16 3.36 -10.57 -21.43
C GLU A 16 3.60 -9.95 -20.03
N ASN A 17 2.97 -8.83 -19.74
CA ASN A 17 3.16 -8.05 -18.51
C ASN A 17 2.04 -8.27 -17.50
N ILE A 18 0.97 -8.98 -17.87
CA ILE A 18 -0.11 -9.35 -16.96
C ILE A 18 0.22 -10.73 -16.39
N VAL A 19 0.45 -10.77 -15.08
CA VAL A 19 0.75 -11.99 -14.33
C VAL A 19 -0.53 -12.80 -14.08
N GLY A 20 -1.65 -12.12 -13.85
CA GLY A 20 -2.92 -12.76 -13.58
C GLY A 20 -4.06 -11.77 -13.40
N TYR A 21 -5.27 -12.29 -13.25
CA TYR A 21 -6.45 -11.49 -12.93
C TYR A 21 -7.38 -12.28 -12.01
N GLU A 22 -8.09 -11.56 -11.16
CA GLU A 22 -9.03 -12.08 -10.17
C GLU A 22 -10.30 -11.22 -10.24
N GLU A 23 -11.47 -11.84 -10.01
CA GLU A 23 -12.71 -11.08 -9.88
C GLU A 23 -13.40 -11.47 -8.58
N HIS A 24 -13.57 -10.49 -7.70
CA HIS A 24 -14.18 -10.67 -6.39
C HIS A 24 -15.23 -9.60 -6.18
N PHE A 25 -16.46 -10.03 -5.85
CA PHE A 25 -17.60 -9.16 -5.59
C PHE A 25 -17.86 -8.12 -6.71
N GLY A 26 -17.62 -8.50 -7.97
CA GLY A 26 -17.82 -7.63 -9.13
C GLY A 26 -16.69 -6.62 -9.41
N VAL A 27 -15.58 -6.70 -8.66
CA VAL A 27 -14.40 -5.86 -8.87
C VAL A 27 -13.31 -6.65 -9.56
N LEU A 28 -12.93 -6.21 -10.76
CA LEU A 28 -11.82 -6.78 -11.52
C LEU A 28 -10.49 -6.35 -10.90
N THR A 29 -9.66 -7.32 -10.54
CA THR A 29 -8.29 -7.13 -10.05
C THR A 29 -7.31 -7.70 -11.08
N ILE A 30 -6.29 -6.92 -11.43
CA ILE A 30 -5.27 -7.32 -12.40
C ILE A 30 -3.91 -7.22 -11.73
N HIS A 31 -3.16 -8.32 -11.81
CA HIS A 31 -1.80 -8.41 -11.33
C HIS A 31 -0.88 -8.19 -12.53
N ALA A 32 -0.01 -7.19 -12.45
CA ALA A 32 0.88 -6.83 -13.55
C ALA A 32 2.28 -6.53 -13.05
N ASN A 33 3.24 -6.58 -13.97
CA ASN A 33 4.63 -6.22 -13.68
C ASN A 33 4.73 -4.72 -13.35
N LYS A 34 5.44 -4.41 -12.25
CA LYS A 34 5.70 -3.06 -11.76
C LYS A 34 6.28 -2.13 -12.84
N ASP A 35 7.10 -2.63 -13.75
CA ASP A 35 7.81 -1.81 -14.74
C ASP A 35 6.87 -1.22 -15.81
N PHE A 36 5.66 -1.76 -15.92
CA PHE A 36 4.63 -1.32 -16.86
C PHE A 36 3.48 -0.58 -16.19
N ASN A 37 3.57 -0.29 -14.88
CA ASN A 37 2.50 0.34 -14.12
C ASN A 37 2.00 1.64 -14.77
N LEU A 38 2.92 2.55 -15.13
CA LEU A 38 2.57 3.83 -15.73
C LEU A 38 1.95 3.66 -17.12
N LYS A 39 2.43 2.70 -17.92
CA LYS A 39 1.89 2.42 -19.26
C LYS A 39 0.47 1.87 -19.21
N ILE A 40 0.19 1.00 -18.24
CA ILE A 40 -1.15 0.45 -18.03
C ILE A 40 -2.10 1.55 -17.55
N LEU A 41 -1.70 2.34 -16.54
CA LEU A 41 -2.49 3.47 -16.05
C LEU A 41 -2.77 4.50 -17.14
N GLN A 42 -1.77 4.86 -17.94
CA GLN A 42 -1.92 5.78 -19.06
C GLN A 42 -2.90 5.25 -20.11
N TYR A 43 -2.83 3.95 -20.44
CA TYR A 43 -3.78 3.37 -21.38
C TYR A 43 -5.22 3.39 -20.86
N LEU A 44 -5.42 3.07 -19.58
CA LEU A 44 -6.74 3.15 -18.96
C LEU A 44 -7.29 4.59 -18.93
N TYR A 45 -6.39 5.57 -18.82
CA TYR A 45 -6.73 6.99 -18.79
C TYR A 45 -7.07 7.56 -20.18
N ASP A 46 -6.23 7.27 -21.18
CA ASP A 46 -6.28 7.90 -22.52
C ASP A 46 -7.35 7.28 -23.43
N GLU A 47 -7.57 5.97 -23.33
CA GLU A 47 -8.48 5.27 -24.24
C GLU A 47 -9.91 5.75 -24.01
N GLU A 48 -10.52 6.41 -25.00
CA GLU A 48 -11.85 7.02 -24.87
C GLU A 48 -12.92 6.02 -24.45
N GLN A 49 -12.80 4.78 -24.90
CA GLN A 49 -13.71 3.71 -24.51
C GLN A 49 -13.58 3.37 -23.02
N LEU A 50 -12.39 3.44 -22.42
CA LEU A 50 -12.11 3.04 -21.04
C LEU A 50 -12.21 4.20 -20.04
N ALA A 51 -11.65 5.37 -20.38
CA ALA A 51 -11.80 6.65 -19.68
C ALA A 51 -11.72 6.60 -18.13
N PHE A 52 -10.76 5.86 -17.56
CA PHE A 52 -10.52 5.81 -16.12
C PHE A 52 -9.80 7.07 -15.65
N LYS A 53 -10.56 8.16 -15.50
CA LYS A 53 -10.05 9.49 -15.14
C LYS A 53 -9.96 9.76 -13.64
N PHE A 54 -10.43 8.83 -12.80
CA PHE A 54 -10.43 8.99 -11.36
C PHE A 54 -9.60 7.91 -10.67
N LEU A 55 -8.56 8.31 -9.94
CA LEU A 55 -7.86 7.45 -9.00
C LEU A 55 -8.56 7.56 -7.65
N LYS A 56 -9.27 6.48 -7.28
CA LYS A 56 -10.05 6.40 -6.04
C LYS A 56 -9.17 6.19 -4.83
N ASP A 57 -8.17 5.33 -4.95
CA ASP A 57 -7.25 5.01 -3.86
C ASP A 57 -5.92 4.43 -4.38
N LEU A 58 -4.86 4.59 -3.59
CA LEU A 58 -3.55 3.98 -3.81
C LEU A 58 -3.01 3.59 -2.44
N THR A 59 -2.80 2.31 -2.25
CA THR A 59 -2.30 1.73 -1.00
C THR A 59 -1.26 0.66 -1.27
N ALA A 60 -0.62 0.18 -0.21
CA ALA A 60 0.29 -0.95 -0.30
C ALA A 60 -0.03 -2.01 0.75
N ILE A 61 0.41 -3.24 0.48
CA ILE A 61 0.18 -4.41 1.34
C ILE A 61 1.52 -5.12 1.50
N HIS A 62 1.84 -5.56 2.72
CA HIS A 62 3.03 -6.34 3.00
C HIS A 62 2.68 -7.82 3.24
N TYR A 63 3.15 -8.69 2.34
CA TYR A 63 3.08 -10.15 2.38
C TYR A 63 4.47 -10.74 2.68
N PRO A 64 4.88 -10.90 3.95
CA PRO A 64 6.23 -11.31 4.31
C PRO A 64 6.61 -12.73 3.84
N ASN A 65 5.62 -13.56 3.51
CA ASN A 65 5.86 -14.94 3.05
C ASN A 65 6.18 -15.04 1.55
N ASN A 66 5.98 -13.96 0.77
CA ASN A 66 6.15 -13.96 -0.67
C ASN A 66 7.51 -13.34 -1.05
N VAL A 67 8.57 -14.14 -0.97
CA VAL A 67 9.94 -13.67 -1.23
C VAL A 67 10.08 -13.13 -2.66
N GLY A 68 10.55 -11.89 -2.81
CA GLY A 68 10.67 -11.16 -4.08
C GLY A 68 9.40 -10.40 -4.51
N GLU A 69 8.28 -10.62 -3.83
CA GLU A 69 6.97 -10.00 -4.07
C GLU A 69 6.31 -9.57 -2.75
N GLU A 70 7.13 -9.15 -1.79
CA GLU A 70 6.67 -8.91 -0.42
C GLU A 70 5.76 -7.67 -0.35
N LEU A 71 6.05 -6.64 -1.12
CA LEU A 71 5.29 -5.39 -1.10
C LEU A 71 4.40 -5.29 -2.35
N VAL A 72 3.08 -5.21 -2.17
CA VAL A 72 2.13 -5.10 -3.27
C VAL A 72 1.48 -3.72 -3.25
N VAL A 73 1.79 -2.90 -4.26
CA VAL A 73 1.14 -1.60 -4.47
C VAL A 73 -0.15 -1.81 -5.23
N THR A 74 -1.24 -1.27 -4.70
CA THR A 74 -2.58 -1.41 -5.26
C THR A 74 -3.11 -0.04 -5.70
N TYR A 75 -3.48 0.08 -6.96
CA TYR A 75 -4.17 1.26 -7.50
C TYR A 75 -5.64 0.88 -7.72
N LEU A 76 -6.56 1.67 -7.19
CA LEU A 76 -7.98 1.53 -7.46
C LEU A 76 -8.42 2.67 -8.38
N VAL A 77 -8.61 2.37 -9.65
CA VAL A 77 -9.04 3.33 -10.66
C VAL A 77 -10.51 3.15 -10.96
N TYR A 78 -11.19 4.26 -11.25
CA TYR A 78 -12.62 4.31 -11.42
C TYR A 78 -12.99 5.14 -12.66
N ASN A 79 -13.93 4.61 -13.43
CA ASN A 79 -14.60 5.32 -14.50
C ASN A 79 -15.95 5.84 -13.97
N MET A 80 -16.06 7.17 -13.86
CA MET A 80 -17.26 7.85 -13.36
C MET A 80 -18.47 7.78 -14.31
N TYR A 81 -18.24 7.63 -15.62
CA TYR A 81 -19.31 7.60 -16.61
C TYR A 81 -19.98 6.23 -16.68
N GLU A 82 -19.16 5.18 -16.70
CA GLU A 82 -19.63 3.79 -16.77
C GLU A 82 -19.91 3.19 -15.39
N ASN A 83 -19.53 3.88 -14.31
CA ASN A 83 -19.62 3.42 -12.92
C ASN A 83 -18.94 2.05 -12.70
N VAL A 84 -17.72 1.90 -13.21
CA VAL A 84 -16.93 0.67 -13.09
C VAL A 84 -15.58 0.98 -12.45
N GLU A 85 -15.13 0.11 -11.55
CA GLU A 85 -13.81 0.18 -10.91
C GLU A 85 -12.93 -1.01 -11.28
N VAL A 86 -11.63 -0.76 -11.36
CA VAL A 86 -10.60 -1.76 -11.62
C VAL A 86 -9.48 -1.58 -10.62
N ARG A 87 -9.02 -2.69 -10.07
CA ARG A 87 -7.89 -2.75 -9.14
C ARG A 87 -6.65 -3.25 -9.88
N LEU A 88 -5.58 -2.50 -9.85
CA LEU A 88 -4.28 -2.93 -10.37
C LEU A 88 -3.35 -3.21 -9.19
N LYS A 89 -2.73 -4.38 -9.18
CA LYS A 89 -1.75 -4.80 -8.18
C LYS A 89 -0.38 -4.97 -8.82
N PHE A 90 0.63 -4.37 -8.22
CA PHE A 90 2.03 -4.46 -8.64
C PHE A 90 2.86 -4.97 -7.47
N ALA A 91 3.43 -6.16 -7.63
CA ALA A 91 4.34 -6.73 -6.64
C ALA A 91 5.75 -6.14 -6.78
N LEU A 92 6.38 -5.89 -5.64
CA LEU A 92 7.68 -5.26 -5.47
C LEU A 92 8.51 -6.06 -4.45
N PRO A 93 9.83 -6.19 -4.67
CA PRO A 93 10.71 -6.77 -3.67
C PRO A 93 10.95 -5.78 -2.51
N ILE A 94 11.04 -6.30 -1.29
CA ILE A 94 11.30 -5.48 -0.08
C ILE A 94 12.68 -4.82 -0.05
N GLU A 95 13.68 -5.42 -0.70
CA GLU A 95 15.05 -4.88 -0.74
C GLU A 95 15.14 -3.56 -1.52
N LYS A 96 14.35 -3.43 -2.60
CA LYS A 96 14.32 -2.23 -3.45
C LYS A 96 12.90 -1.98 -3.98
N PRO A 97 11.97 -1.55 -3.11
CA PRO A 97 10.59 -1.34 -3.49
C PRO A 97 10.48 -0.04 -4.27
N SER A 98 10.56 -0.13 -5.60
CA SER A 98 10.53 1.04 -6.49
C SER A 98 9.52 0.86 -7.61
N ILE A 99 8.75 1.92 -7.86
CA ILE A 99 7.69 1.96 -8.87
C ILE A 99 7.59 3.35 -9.49
N PHE A 100 7.14 3.49 -10.74
CA PHE A 100 6.99 4.82 -11.35
C PHE A 100 5.79 5.56 -10.77
N THR A 101 5.95 6.87 -10.51
CA THR A 101 4.86 7.74 -10.04
C THR A 101 3.72 7.85 -11.07
N ALA A 102 2.49 7.92 -10.58
CA ALA A 102 1.28 8.23 -11.34
C ALA A 102 0.82 9.69 -11.16
N THR A 103 1.57 10.53 -10.45
CA THR A 103 1.22 11.96 -10.19
C THR A 103 0.92 12.79 -11.43
N LYS A 104 1.56 12.50 -12.57
CA LYS A 104 1.29 13.19 -13.84
C LYS A 104 -0.04 12.80 -14.49
N LEU A 105 -0.55 11.62 -14.15
CA LEU A 105 -1.84 11.12 -14.62
C LEU A 105 -2.97 11.55 -13.68
N PHE A 106 -2.74 11.39 -12.38
CA PHE A 106 -3.71 11.67 -11.34
C PHE A 106 -3.08 12.58 -10.29
N GLU A 107 -3.59 13.81 -10.19
CA GLU A 107 -3.11 14.76 -9.18
C GLU A 107 -3.32 14.25 -7.75
N THR A 108 -4.37 13.42 -7.53
CA THR A 108 -4.65 12.77 -6.25
C THR A 108 -3.55 11.80 -5.82
N ALA A 109 -2.77 11.24 -6.76
CA ALA A 109 -1.70 10.31 -6.44
C ALA A 109 -0.58 10.95 -5.60
N ASN A 110 -0.43 12.28 -5.61
CA ASN A 110 0.65 12.95 -4.86
C ASN A 110 0.60 12.63 -3.36
N TRP A 111 -0.59 12.74 -2.76
CA TRP A 111 -0.76 12.46 -1.34
C TRP A 111 -0.70 10.97 -1.03
N LEU A 112 -1.32 10.15 -1.89
CA LEU A 112 -1.40 8.70 -1.67
C LEU A 112 -0.05 8.00 -1.84
N GLU A 113 0.77 8.43 -2.81
CA GLU A 113 2.13 7.93 -2.98
C GLU A 113 3.02 8.30 -1.79
N ARG A 114 2.85 9.50 -1.23
CA ARG A 114 3.55 9.92 0.00
C ARG A 114 3.12 9.11 1.23
N GLU A 115 1.84 8.78 1.34
CA GLU A 115 1.33 7.89 2.39
C GLU A 115 1.93 6.48 2.27
N ALA A 116 1.93 5.90 1.06
CA ALA A 116 2.52 4.59 0.81
C ALA A 116 4.05 4.59 1.07
N TYR A 117 4.75 5.67 0.76
CA TYR A 117 6.15 5.86 1.14
C TYR A 117 6.33 5.91 2.66
N ASP A 118 5.52 6.69 3.37
CA ASP A 118 5.66 6.88 4.82
C ASP A 118 5.41 5.59 5.62
N PHE A 119 4.44 4.78 5.19
CA PHE A 119 4.05 3.57 5.92
C PHE A 119 4.71 2.28 5.45
N PHE A 120 5.07 2.17 4.17
CA PHE A 120 5.63 0.95 3.58
C PHE A 120 7.01 1.16 2.95
N GLY A 121 7.49 2.40 2.83
CA GLY A 121 8.83 2.69 2.30
C GLY A 121 8.98 2.44 0.81
N ILE A 122 7.90 2.57 0.04
CA ILE A 122 7.94 2.41 -1.41
C ILE A 122 8.45 3.68 -2.07
N ASP A 123 9.49 3.56 -2.88
CA ASP A 123 10.08 4.66 -3.63
C ASP A 123 9.33 4.88 -4.96
N PHE A 124 8.70 6.05 -5.08
CA PHE A 124 7.97 6.46 -6.28
C PHE A 124 8.88 7.28 -7.20
N VAL A 125 9.42 6.62 -8.22
CA VAL A 125 10.39 7.21 -9.14
C VAL A 125 9.72 8.30 -9.99
N GLY A 126 10.25 9.52 -9.88
CA GLY A 126 9.75 10.69 -10.61
C GLY A 126 8.71 11.53 -9.84
N HIS A 127 8.38 11.16 -8.59
CA HIS A 127 7.47 11.94 -7.75
C HIS A 127 8.08 13.31 -7.43
N PRO A 128 7.31 14.42 -7.50
CA PRO A 128 7.85 15.77 -7.37
C PRO A 128 8.35 16.12 -5.95
N ASN A 129 7.73 15.56 -4.91
CA ASN A 129 8.09 15.83 -3.52
C ASN A 129 7.79 14.61 -2.62
N LEU A 130 8.61 13.56 -2.71
CA LEU A 130 8.40 12.35 -1.93
C LEU A 130 9.01 12.52 -0.53
N ILE A 131 8.15 12.85 0.43
CA ILE A 131 8.50 13.03 1.84
C ILE A 131 7.41 12.40 2.71
N ARG A 132 7.78 12.00 3.94
CA ARG A 132 6.84 11.56 4.98
C ARG A 132 5.75 12.62 5.20
N VAL A 133 4.54 12.17 5.52
CA VAL A 133 3.37 13.05 5.58
C VAL A 133 2.55 12.86 6.86
N MET A 134 2.48 11.63 7.37
CA MET A 134 1.76 11.30 8.60
C MET A 134 2.69 11.18 9.80
N ASN A 135 3.89 10.62 9.60
CA ASN A 135 4.84 10.34 10.68
C ASN A 135 5.92 11.42 10.81
N VAL A 136 6.68 11.35 11.91
CA VAL A 136 7.81 12.24 12.17
C VAL A 136 8.93 12.04 11.13
N PRO A 137 9.57 13.11 10.62
CA PRO A 137 10.60 13.01 9.59
C PRO A 137 11.80 12.12 9.96
N GLU A 138 12.13 12.06 11.26
CA GLU A 138 13.29 11.36 11.80
C GLU A 138 13.08 9.84 11.92
N MET A 139 11.86 9.36 11.66
CA MET A 139 11.52 7.95 11.77
C MET A 139 12.32 7.13 10.75
N ASP A 140 12.99 6.08 11.23
CA ASP A 140 13.85 5.18 10.43
C ASP A 140 13.17 3.87 10.06
N TYR A 141 11.90 3.69 10.46
CA TYR A 141 11.11 2.49 10.17
C TYR A 141 9.78 2.79 9.47
N PHE A 142 9.08 1.72 9.07
CA PHE A 142 7.85 1.76 8.25
C PHE A 142 6.71 1.02 8.97
N PRO A 143 5.84 1.73 9.71
CA PRO A 143 4.94 1.12 10.69
C PRO A 143 4.00 0.03 10.20
N LEU A 144 3.55 0.07 8.95
CA LEU A 144 2.58 -0.90 8.43
C LEU A 144 3.25 -2.17 7.87
N ARG A 145 4.58 -2.24 7.86
CA ARG A 145 5.27 -3.48 7.56
C ARG A 145 5.12 -4.43 8.75
N LYS A 146 4.64 -5.64 8.46
CA LYS A 146 4.48 -6.77 9.39
C LYS A 146 5.74 -7.22 10.15
N GLU A 147 6.90 -6.62 9.89
CA GLU A 147 8.13 -6.82 10.64
C GLU A 147 8.16 -6.02 11.96
N PHE A 148 7.38 -4.94 12.05
CA PHE A 148 7.34 -4.10 13.23
C PHE A 148 6.22 -4.53 14.21
N PRO A 149 6.52 -4.55 15.53
CA PRO A 149 5.51 -4.81 16.55
C PRO A 149 4.51 -3.65 16.63
N LEU A 150 3.31 -3.94 17.15
CA LEU A 150 2.27 -2.93 17.35
C LEU A 150 2.69 -1.84 18.34
N GLU A 151 3.48 -2.22 19.34
CA GLU A 151 3.99 -1.28 20.33
C GLU A 151 5.42 -0.89 20.02
N ASP A 152 5.66 0.41 20.09
CA ASP A 152 7.01 0.98 20.07
C ASP A 152 7.83 0.39 21.23
N GLN A 153 8.94 -0.27 20.89
CA GLN A 153 9.85 -0.88 21.86
C GLN A 153 10.57 0.16 22.73
N THR A 154 10.55 1.43 22.35
CA THR A 154 11.19 2.53 23.08
C THR A 154 10.24 3.24 24.06
N ARG A 155 8.94 2.91 24.03
CA ARG A 155 7.95 3.49 24.96
C ARG A 155 8.13 2.94 26.37
N LYS A 156 8.52 3.83 27.28
CA LYS A 156 8.65 3.58 28.73
C LYS A 156 7.48 4.12 29.54
N ASP A 157 6.53 4.80 28.90
CA ASP A 157 5.34 5.37 29.54
C ASP A 157 4.32 4.29 29.95
N LYS A 158 4.41 3.10 29.34
CA LYS A 158 3.64 1.89 29.70
C LYS A 158 4.40 0.92 30.61
N ASP A 159 5.25 1.45 31.48
CA ASP A 159 5.84 0.62 32.52
C ASP A 159 4.79 0.32 33.60
N ASP A 160 4.49 -0.95 33.84
CA ASP A 160 3.49 -1.37 34.83
C ASP A 160 3.85 -0.89 36.24
N GLU A 161 5.13 -0.64 36.53
CA GLU A 161 5.59 0.01 37.77
C GLU A 161 4.98 1.42 37.93
N MET A 162 4.85 2.16 36.83
CA MET A 162 4.33 3.53 36.80
C MET A 162 2.80 3.59 36.95
N PHE A 163 2.10 2.45 36.81
CA PHE A 163 0.65 2.32 37.04
C PHE A 163 0.32 1.59 38.34
N GLY A 164 1.32 1.32 39.19
CA GLY A 164 1.14 0.60 40.46
C GLY A 164 0.72 -0.85 40.27
N ARG A 165 0.94 -1.42 39.08
CA ARG A 165 0.66 -2.83 38.73
C ARG A 165 1.92 -3.69 38.75
N GLY A 166 3.10 -3.08 38.65
CA GLY A 166 4.40 -3.72 38.85
C GLY A 166 4.99 -3.34 40.20
N GLY A 167 4.85 -4.20 41.21
CA GLY A 167 5.49 -4.02 42.49
C GLY A 167 5.22 -5.16 43.48
N ASP A 168 6.26 -5.67 44.12
CA ASP A 168 6.14 -6.45 45.35
C ASP A 168 5.82 -5.47 46.49
N PHE A 169 4.54 -5.32 46.82
CA PHE A 169 4.13 -4.46 47.92
C PHE A 169 4.38 -5.17 49.25
N ASN A 170 5.35 -4.66 50.02
CA ASN A 170 5.65 -5.18 51.35
C ASN A 170 4.84 -4.41 52.41
N TYR A 171 3.67 -4.95 52.77
CA TYR A 171 2.87 -4.45 53.89
C TYR A 171 3.31 -5.13 55.18
N GLY A 172 4.23 -4.48 55.91
CA GLY A 172 4.58 -4.90 57.27
C GLY A 172 5.15 -6.33 57.39
N GLY A 173 5.94 -6.78 56.41
CA GLY A 173 6.62 -8.07 56.45
C GLY A 173 5.98 -9.18 55.61
N PHE A 174 4.86 -8.91 54.93
CA PHE A 174 4.26 -9.84 53.97
C PHE A 174 4.49 -9.34 52.55
N ASN A 175 5.23 -10.11 51.75
CA ASN A 175 5.36 -9.88 50.31
C ASN A 175 4.13 -10.45 49.61
N VAL A 176 3.32 -9.58 49.00
CA VAL A 176 2.21 -9.99 48.13
C VAL A 176 2.62 -9.69 46.70
N LYS A 177 2.76 -10.74 45.88
CA LYS A 177 2.97 -10.60 44.44
C LYS A 177 1.67 -10.14 43.80
N ALA A 178 1.69 -9.03 43.08
CA ALA A 178 0.65 -8.75 42.10
C ALA A 178 0.77 -9.79 40.99
N ASN A 179 -0.31 -10.53 40.71
CA ASN A 179 -0.42 -11.43 39.57
C ASN A 179 -0.59 -10.63 38.27
#